data_AF-Q0I854-F1
#
_entry.id   AF-Q0I854-F1
#
_cell.length_a   1.000
_cell.length_b   1.000
_cell.length_c   1.000
_cell.angle_alpha   90.00
_cell.angle_beta   90.00
_cell.angle_gamma   90.00
#
_symmetry.space_group_name_H-M   'P 1'
#
loop_
_entity.id
_entity.type
_entity.pdbx_description
1 polymer ?
#
loop_
_entity_poly.entity_id
_entity_poly.type
_entity_poly.pdbx_seq_one_letter_code
_entity_poly.pdbx_strand_id
1 'polypeptide(L)'
;MARLLVRVRQWHRWIAPLVVLPLLVTVSTGVTYRLAKDWGGLSREQVHWLMAIHEGEWLGPVLEPVVVLLNALGLLWMLATGAWLLLQSFRRQWIASRKEAGG
;
A
#
# COMPACT_ATOMS: atom_id res chain seq x y z
N MET A 1 4.01 17.37 20.59
CA MET A 1 3.10 16.89 19.52
C MET A 1 3.54 17.27 18.10
N ALA A 2 3.74 18.55 17.77
CA ALA A 2 4.05 18.99 16.39
C ALA A 2 5.29 18.32 15.76
N ARG A 3 6.39 18.17 16.51
CA ARG A 3 7.62 17.50 16.02
C ARG A 3 7.41 16.02 15.69
N LEU A 4 6.53 15.32 16.43
CA LEU A 4 6.22 13.91 16.17
C LEU A 4 5.45 13.75 14.86
N LEU A 5 4.51 14.66 14.57
CA LEU A 5 3.73 14.64 13.34
C LEU A 5 4.57 14.89 12.09
N VAL A 6 5.54 15.81 12.18
CA VAL A 6 6.50 16.08 11.09
C VAL A 6 7.35 14.84 10.82
N ARG A 7 7.86 14.18 11.88
CA ARG A 7 8.60 12.92 11.73
C ARG A 7 7.74 11.82 11.12
N VAL A 8 6.51 11.59 11.62
CA VAL A 8 5.60 10.57 11.06
C VAL A 8 5.35 10.82 9.58
N ARG A 9 5.11 12.07 9.17
CA ARG A 9 4.94 12.43 7.75
C ARG A 9 6.20 12.15 6.93
N GLN A 10 7.38 12.46 7.45
CA GLN A 10 8.65 12.22 6.78
C GLN A 10 8.89 10.71 6.60
N TRP A 11 8.75 9.94 7.67
CA TRP A 11 8.88 8.48 7.64
C TRP A 11 7.87 7.85 6.68
N HIS A 12 6.59 8.22 6.78
CA HIS A 12 5.52 7.77 5.86
C HIS A 12 5.93 8.00 4.41
N ARG A 13 6.36 9.21 4.06
CA ARG A 13 6.75 9.54 2.68
C ARG A 13 7.99 8.75 2.21
N TRP A 14 8.96 8.52 3.08
CA TRP A 14 10.20 7.83 2.73
C TRP A 14 10.03 6.31 2.59
N ILE A 15 9.23 5.71 3.46
CA ILE A 15 8.98 4.25 3.48
C ILE A 15 7.89 3.87 2.46
N ALA A 16 7.00 4.79 2.10
CA ALA A 16 5.89 4.52 1.18
C ALA A 16 6.32 3.81 -0.12
N PRO A 17 7.35 4.24 -0.86
CA PRO A 17 7.75 3.56 -2.10
C PRO A 17 8.16 2.10 -1.85
N LEU A 18 8.87 1.83 -0.74
CA LEU A 18 9.35 0.50 -0.40
C LEU A 18 8.19 -0.48 -0.12
N VAL A 19 7.10 0.01 0.46
CA VAL A 19 5.90 -0.80 0.77
C VAL A 19 4.96 -0.86 -0.44
N VAL A 20 4.74 0.27 -1.11
CA VAL A 20 3.74 0.38 -2.18
C VAL A 20 4.19 -0.32 -3.46
N LEU A 21 5.47 -0.29 -3.80
CA LEU A 21 5.96 -0.95 -5.02
C LEU A 21 5.66 -2.46 -5.06
N PRO A 22 6.05 -3.26 -4.05
CA PRO A 22 5.74 -4.69 -4.06
C PRO A 22 4.22 -4.93 -3.94
N LEU A 23 3.45 -4.11 -3.20
CA LEU A 23 1.99 -4.21 -3.20
C LEU A 23 1.36 -3.93 -4.56
N LEU A 24 1.91 -2.97 -5.32
CA LEU A 24 1.44 -2.67 -6.66
C LEU A 24 1.67 -3.87 -7.56
N VAL A 25 2.85 -4.50 -7.48
CA VAL A 25 3.15 -5.73 -8.20
C VAL A 25 2.13 -6.82 -7.85
N THR A 26 1.91 -7.12 -6.57
CA THR A 26 0.99 -8.20 -6.17
C THR A 26 -0.45 -7.92 -6.60
N VAL A 27 -0.95 -6.70 -6.40
CA VAL A 27 -2.31 -6.34 -6.82
C VAL A 27 -2.44 -6.40 -8.34
N SER A 28 -1.50 -5.82 -9.09
CA SER A 28 -1.54 -5.83 -10.55
C SER A 28 -1.50 -7.25 -11.09
N THR A 29 -0.57 -8.10 -10.65
CA THR A 29 -0.47 -9.48 -11.15
C THR A 29 -1.68 -10.32 -10.77
N GLY A 30 -2.20 -10.18 -9.54
CA GLY A 30 -3.37 -10.93 -9.08
C GLY A 30 -4.66 -10.53 -9.81
N VAL A 31 -4.87 -9.23 -10.03
CA VAL A 31 -6.00 -8.71 -10.81
C VAL A 31 -5.88 -9.14 -12.27
N THR A 32 -4.71 -8.96 -12.89
CA THR A 32 -4.48 -9.39 -14.28
C THR A 32 -4.69 -10.90 -14.43
N TYR A 33 -4.21 -11.72 -13.50
CA TYR A 33 -4.41 -13.18 -13.52
C TYR A 33 -5.89 -13.54 -13.51
N ARG A 34 -6.69 -12.95 -12.61
CA ARG A 34 -8.13 -13.21 -12.54
C ARG A 34 -8.86 -12.75 -13.79
N LEU A 35 -8.62 -11.53 -14.26
CA LEU A 35 -9.27 -11.01 -15.46
C LEU A 35 -8.94 -11.84 -16.70
N ALA A 36 -7.67 -12.22 -16.86
CA ALA A 36 -7.21 -13.00 -18.00
C ALA A 36 -7.83 -14.41 -18.03
N LYS A 37 -8.04 -15.05 -16.87
CA LYS A 37 -8.69 -16.35 -16.78
C LYS A 37 -10.20 -16.27 -16.88
N ASP A 38 -10.81 -15.46 -16.02
CA ASP A 38 -12.25 -15.47 -15.79
C ASP A 38 -13.00 -14.78 -16.94
N TRP A 39 -12.42 -13.73 -17.52
CA TRP A 39 -13.03 -12.96 -18.61
C TRP A 39 -12.33 -13.19 -19.95
N GLY A 40 -10.99 -13.33 -19.93
CA GLY A 40 -10.19 -13.55 -21.14
C GLY A 40 -10.15 -15.00 -21.62
N GLY A 41 -10.63 -15.96 -20.83
CA GLY A 41 -10.66 -17.38 -21.19
C GLY A 41 -9.28 -18.04 -21.31
N LEU A 42 -8.21 -17.41 -20.82
CA LEU A 42 -6.87 -17.99 -20.87
C LEU A 42 -6.75 -19.18 -19.91
N SER A 43 -6.00 -20.20 -20.34
CA SER A 43 -5.72 -21.36 -19.50
C SER A 43 -4.78 -21.00 -18.35
N ARG A 44 -4.81 -21.81 -17.28
CA ARG A 44 -3.91 -21.62 -16.12
C ARG A 44 -2.44 -21.59 -16.54
N GLU A 45 -2.05 -22.42 -17.49
CA GLU A 45 -0.66 -22.54 -17.96
C GLU A 45 -0.18 -21.26 -18.65
N GLN A 46 -1.04 -20.62 -19.46
CA GLN A 46 -0.72 -19.38 -20.17
C GLN A 46 -0.45 -18.19 -19.24
N VAL A 47 -1.10 -18.17 -18.06
CA VAL A 47 -1.05 -17.04 -17.13
C VAL A 47 -0.32 -17.37 -15.82
N HIS A 48 0.20 -18.59 -15.64
CA HIS A 48 0.78 -19.03 -14.38
C HIS A 48 1.99 -18.17 -13.96
N TRP A 49 2.77 -17.66 -14.91
CA TRP A 49 3.88 -16.76 -14.66
C TRP A 49 3.48 -15.49 -13.88
N LEU A 50 2.22 -15.03 -14.01
CA LEU A 50 1.70 -13.92 -13.19
C LEU A 50 1.68 -14.29 -11.71
N MET A 51 1.36 -15.55 -11.38
CA MET A 51 1.36 -16.03 -10.00
C MET A 51 2.78 -16.18 -9.45
N ALA A 52 3.75 -16.62 -10.27
CA ALA A 52 5.16 -16.65 -9.86
C ALA A 52 5.68 -15.24 -9.47
N ILE A 53 5.23 -14.20 -10.19
CA ILE A 53 5.53 -12.80 -9.82
C ILE A 53 4.70 -12.34 -8.61
N HIS A 54 3.42 -12.70 -8.55
CA HIS A 54 2.49 -12.35 -7.46
C HIS A 54 2.95 -12.84 -6.10
N GLU A 55 3.36 -14.10 -6.03
CA GLU A 55 3.79 -14.76 -4.81
C GLU A 55 5.25 -14.41 -4.48
N GLY A 56 6.02 -13.98 -5.49
CA GLY A 56 7.44 -13.68 -5.31
C GLY A 56 8.29 -14.94 -5.20
N GLU A 57 7.86 -16.04 -5.83
CA GLU A 57 8.51 -17.36 -5.80
C GLU A 57 10.02 -17.29 -6.15
N TRP A 58 10.39 -16.35 -7.02
CA TRP A 58 11.77 -16.08 -7.42
C TRP A 58 12.69 -15.59 -6.28
N LEU A 59 12.14 -15.15 -5.14
CA LEU A 59 12.89 -14.80 -3.94
C LEU A 59 13.40 -16.02 -3.18
N GLY A 60 12.84 -17.20 -3.46
CA GLY A 60 13.15 -18.44 -2.78
C GLY A 60 12.50 -18.57 -1.39
N PRO A 61 12.55 -19.77 -0.79
CA PRO A 61 11.68 -20.18 0.31
C PRO A 61 11.95 -19.44 1.63
N VAL A 62 13.10 -18.78 1.77
CA VAL A 62 13.46 -18.02 2.98
C VAL A 62 13.05 -16.56 2.86
N LEU A 63 13.31 -15.92 1.72
CA LEU A 63 13.07 -14.48 1.55
C LEU A 63 11.60 -14.18 1.22
N GLU A 64 10.92 -15.06 0.48
CA GLU A 64 9.50 -14.92 0.14
C GLU A 64 8.63 -14.63 1.38
N PRO A 65 8.59 -15.49 2.43
CA PRO A 65 7.74 -15.23 3.59
C PRO A 65 8.15 -13.98 4.37
N VAL A 66 9.44 -13.63 4.37
CA VAL A 66 9.95 -12.41 5.03
C VAL A 66 9.44 -11.17 4.31
N VAL A 67 9.54 -11.13 2.97
CA VAL A 67 9.07 -10.01 2.16
C VAL A 67 7.56 -9.87 2.28
N VAL A 68 6.81 -10.97 2.25
CA VAL A 68 5.34 -10.96 2.44
C VAL A 68 4.97 -10.40 3.81
N LEU A 69 5.65 -10.84 4.89
CA LEU A 69 5.42 -10.32 6.24
C LEU A 69 5.72 -8.82 6.34
N LEU A 70 6.87 -8.38 5.80
CA LEU A 70 7.24 -6.97 5.78
C LEU A 70 6.23 -6.14 4.99
N ASN A 71 5.69 -6.67 3.90
CA ASN A 71 4.65 -6.03 3.11
C ASN A 71 3.35 -5.87 3.89
N ALA A 72 2.92 -6.92 4.61
CA ALA A 72 1.72 -6.88 5.43
C ALA A 72 1.84 -5.84 6.55
N LEU A 73 2.97 -5.85 7.29
CA LEU A 73 3.24 -4.89 8.35
C LEU A 73 3.37 -3.46 7.80
N GLY A 74 4.06 -3.31 6.68
CA GLY A 74 4.20 -2.04 5.97
C GLY A 74 2.86 -1.47 5.55
N LEU A 75 1.98 -2.28 4.96
CA LEU A 75 0.62 -1.88 4.57
C LEU A 75 -0.19 -1.40 5.78
N LEU A 76 -0.23 -2.18 6.86
CA LEU A 76 -0.94 -1.80 8.08
C LEU A 76 -0.44 -0.47 8.64
N TRP A 77 0.88 -0.29 8.66
CA TRP A 77 1.50 0.96 9.09
C TRP A 77 1.15 2.13 8.15
N MET A 78 1.18 1.92 6.83
CA MET A 78 0.81 2.92 5.82
C MET A 78 -0.64 3.35 5.97
N LEU A 79 -1.56 2.41 6.19
CA LEU A 79 -2.98 2.69 6.43
C LEU A 79 -3.18 3.49 7.72
N ALA A 80 -2.58 3.04 8.83
CA ALA A 80 -2.71 3.70 10.12
C ALA A 80 -2.15 5.13 10.09
N THR A 81 -0.93 5.31 9.58
CA THR A 81 -0.28 6.63 9.50
C THR A 81 -0.93 7.54 8.46
N GLY A 82 -1.36 7.01 7.31
CA GLY A 82 -2.10 7.75 6.30
C GLY A 82 -3.45 8.25 6.81
N ALA A 83 -4.24 7.38 7.45
CA ALA A 83 -5.53 7.75 8.05
C ALA A 83 -5.35 8.81 9.13
N TRP A 84 -4.35 8.67 9.99
CA TRP A 84 -4.03 9.67 11.01
C TRP A 84 -3.68 11.03 10.41
N LEU A 85 -2.83 11.07 9.39
CA LEU A 85 -2.44 12.30 8.69
C LEU A 85 -3.65 12.96 7.99
N LEU A 86 -4.54 12.16 7.40
CA LEU A 86 -5.74 12.60 6.72
C LEU A 86 -6.78 13.18 7.70
N LEU A 87 -7.07 12.49 8.80
CA LEU A 87 -7.94 13.00 9.86
C LEU A 87 -7.41 14.32 10.42
N GLN A 88 -6.09 14.44 10.55
CA GLN A 88 -5.48 15.68 11.01
C GLN A 88 -5.59 16.82 9.98
N SER A 89 -5.48 16.56 8.68
CA SER A 89 -5.70 17.61 7.67
C SER A 89 -7.15 18.10 7.67
N PHE A 90 -8.13 17.18 7.76
CA PHE A 90 -9.53 17.56 7.85
C PHE A 90 -9.84 18.38 9.09
N ARG A 91 -9.34 17.97 10.26
CA ARG A 91 -9.52 18.74 11.51
C ARG A 91 -8.94 20.15 11.40
N ARG A 92 -7.76 20.31 10.78
CA ARG A 92 -7.14 21.63 10.58
C ARG A 92 -7.95 22.52 9.66
N GLN A 93 -8.40 21.99 8.52
CA GLN A 93 -9.24 22.71 7.57
C GLN A 93 -10.56 23.15 8.21
N TRP A 94 -11.23 22.24 8.93
CA TRP A 94 -12.49 22.55 9.59
C TRP A 94 -12.37 23.67 10.64
N ILE A 95 -11.30 23.66 11.44
CA ILE A 95 -11.02 24.74 12.41
C ILE A 95 -10.76 26.07 11.69
N ALA A 96 -10.01 26.05 10.58
CA ALA A 96 -9.73 27.26 9.80
C ALA A 96 -11.02 27.87 9.22
N SER A 97 -11.87 27.05 8.59
CA SER A 97 -13.15 27.51 8.04
C SER A 97 -14.11 28.06 9.09
N ARG A 98 -14.08 27.55 10.34
CA ARG A 98 -14.90 28.11 11.43
C ARG A 98 -14.41 29.46 11.94
N LYS A 99 -13.11 29.74 11.87
CA LYS A 99 -12.55 31.06 12.24
C LYS A 99 -12.91 32.13 11.21
N GLU A 100 -12.94 31.76 9.94
CA GLU A 100 -13.33 32.66 8.84
C GLU A 100 -14.84 32.97 8.82
N ALA A 101 -15.70 32.06 9.33
CA ALA A 101 -17.15 32.26 9.36
C ALA A 101 -17.68 32.97 10.62
N GLY A 102 -16.83 33.17 11.64
CA GLY A 102 -17.23 33.73 12.94
C GLY A 102 -16.52 35.02 13.33
N GLY A 103 -15.69 35.58 12.44
CA GLY A 103 -15.11 36.92 12.55
C GLY A 103 -15.64 37.82 11.44
#